data_AF-A0A3Q2PFM1-F1
#
_entry.id   AF-A0A3Q2PFM1-F1
#
_cell.length_a   1.000
_cell.length_b   1.000
_cell.length_c   1.000
_cell.angle_alpha   90.00
_cell.angle_beta   90.00
_cell.angle_gamma   90.00
#
_symmetry.space_group_name_H-M   'P 1'
#
loop_
_entity.id
_entity.type
_entity.pdbx_description
1 polymer ?
#
loop_
_entity_poly.entity_id
_entity_poly.type
_entity_poly.pdbx_seq_one_letter_code
_entity_poly.pdbx_strand_id
1 'polypeptide(L)'
;MSSQGTFQSQIPSNPPDWSESFLSKETQQVASSLSKEAQGVRDASSSPPQELFPANKRSCEHFSKYFTDAGLKELSDFARNQQSIGARKELQKELQEMVSRGDPQKEIIAFTKEEMKKASLSEQALISIIWTSLMSCVEWNKKEELVTEQAIKHLKQYSPLLKAFTSQGLSELSLLVKIQEYCYDNIHFMKAFQKIVVLLYKADVLSEEAIMKWYSEAHLAKGKSVFLEQMKKFVEWLKNAEEESESDEEEAD
;
A
#
# COMPACT_ATOMS: atom_id res chain seq x y z
N MET A 1 -44.12 37.77 -4.99
CA MET A 1 -44.57 36.46 -5.51
C MET A 1 -43.45 35.91 -6.37
N SER A 2 -42.93 34.77 -5.95
CA SER A 2 -41.69 34.15 -6.39
C SER A 2 -41.91 33.24 -7.61
N SER A 3 -40.90 33.10 -8.47
CA SER A 3 -40.80 31.96 -9.38
C SER A 3 -39.47 31.24 -9.19
N GLN A 4 -39.52 30.16 -8.41
CA GLN A 4 -38.69 28.95 -8.57
C GLN A 4 -39.11 28.30 -9.91
N GLY A 5 -38.28 27.67 -10.75
CA GLY A 5 -37.27 26.66 -10.46
C GLY A 5 -37.80 25.31 -10.99
N THR A 6 -37.31 24.82 -12.12
CA THR A 6 -37.40 23.39 -12.49
C THR A 6 -36.32 23.05 -13.52
N PHE A 7 -35.27 22.39 -13.06
CA PHE A 7 -34.25 21.74 -13.87
C PHE A 7 -34.57 20.24 -13.85
N GLN A 8 -35.11 19.71 -14.94
CA GLN A 8 -35.20 18.26 -15.13
C GLN A 8 -34.54 17.86 -16.45
N SER A 9 -33.64 16.90 -16.27
CA SER A 9 -32.78 16.18 -17.19
C SER A 9 -33.35 15.86 -18.58
N GLN A 10 -32.54 16.08 -19.61
CA GLN A 10 -32.57 15.27 -20.83
C GLN A 10 -31.37 14.33 -20.82
N ILE A 11 -31.61 13.06 -20.48
CA ILE A 11 -30.70 11.94 -20.74
C ILE A 11 -31.05 11.43 -22.14
N PRO A 12 -30.10 11.39 -23.11
CA PRO A 12 -30.36 10.76 -24.40
C PRO A 12 -30.48 9.25 -24.23
N SER A 13 -31.52 8.68 -24.83
CA SER A 13 -32.03 7.32 -24.61
C SER A 13 -31.38 6.23 -25.48
N ASN A 14 -30.24 6.50 -26.14
CA ASN A 14 -29.49 5.47 -26.86
C ASN A 14 -27.98 5.70 -26.72
N PRO A 15 -27.18 4.66 -26.42
CA PRO A 15 -25.73 4.74 -26.51
C PRO A 15 -25.29 4.89 -27.98
N PRO A 16 -24.16 5.57 -28.25
CA PRO A 16 -23.64 5.73 -29.61
C PRO A 16 -23.34 4.36 -30.23
N ASP A 17 -23.71 4.21 -31.50
CA ASP A 17 -23.44 3.02 -32.30
C ASP A 17 -21.95 2.97 -32.64
N TRP A 18 -21.21 2.07 -32.00
CA TRP A 18 -19.76 1.90 -32.16
C TRP A 18 -19.38 1.00 -33.35
N SER A 19 -20.30 0.70 -34.26
CA SER A 19 -20.06 -0.26 -35.35
C SER A 19 -19.32 0.29 -36.57
N GLU A 20 -19.15 1.61 -36.70
CA GLU A 20 -18.53 2.21 -37.89
C GLU A 20 -17.43 3.22 -37.57
N SER A 21 -16.27 2.76 -37.07
CA SER A 21 -14.97 3.38 -37.40
C SER A 21 -13.81 2.67 -36.71
N PHE A 22 -12.89 2.15 -37.53
CA PHE A 22 -11.48 1.91 -37.22
C PHE A 22 -11.16 1.17 -35.91
N LEU A 23 -11.69 -0.04 -35.77
CA LEU A 23 -11.03 -1.07 -34.98
C LEU A 23 -10.87 -2.29 -35.90
N SER A 24 -9.62 -2.77 -36.05
CA SER A 24 -9.33 -4.09 -36.63
C SER A 24 -10.32 -5.12 -36.08
N LYS A 25 -10.72 -6.12 -36.88
CA LYS A 25 -11.53 -7.25 -36.40
C LYS A 25 -10.93 -7.87 -35.13
N GLU A 26 -9.61 -7.82 -34.99
CA GLU A 26 -8.87 -8.25 -33.80
C GLU A 26 -9.21 -7.40 -32.56
N THR A 27 -9.32 -6.08 -32.69
CA THR A 27 -9.71 -5.19 -31.58
C THR A 27 -11.15 -5.38 -31.11
N GLN A 28 -12.09 -5.63 -32.02
CA GLN A 28 -13.47 -5.99 -31.64
C GLN A 28 -13.53 -7.38 -30.99
N GLN A 29 -12.72 -8.33 -31.46
CA GLN A 29 -12.62 -9.66 -30.87
C GLN A 29 -11.98 -9.61 -29.48
N VAL A 30 -10.94 -8.79 -29.28
CA VAL A 30 -10.28 -8.60 -27.97
C VAL A 30 -11.20 -7.84 -27.01
N ALA A 31 -11.85 -6.76 -27.44
CA ALA A 31 -12.80 -6.02 -26.60
C ALA A 31 -14.02 -6.87 -26.19
N SER A 32 -14.54 -7.71 -27.09
CA SER A 32 -15.64 -8.62 -26.79
C SER A 32 -15.22 -9.79 -25.88
N SER A 33 -13.99 -10.31 -26.00
CA SER A 33 -13.43 -11.27 -25.06
C SER A 33 -13.22 -10.66 -23.67
N LEU A 34 -12.65 -9.46 -23.60
CA LEU A 34 -12.42 -8.75 -22.33
C LEU A 34 -13.73 -8.34 -21.65
N SER A 35 -14.76 -7.96 -22.40
CA SER A 35 -16.09 -7.68 -21.87
C SER A 35 -16.78 -8.95 -21.34
N LYS A 36 -16.61 -10.10 -22.02
CA LYS A 36 -17.10 -11.39 -21.53
C LYS A 36 -16.34 -11.86 -20.28
N GLU A 37 -15.04 -11.62 -20.20
CA GLU A 37 -14.22 -11.91 -19.01
C GLU A 37 -14.55 -10.98 -17.84
N ALA A 38 -14.82 -9.68 -18.10
CA ALA A 38 -15.25 -8.72 -17.08
C ALA A 38 -16.61 -9.07 -16.46
N GLN A 39 -17.52 -9.71 -17.20
CA GLN A 39 -18.77 -10.26 -16.68
C GLN A 39 -18.57 -11.60 -15.92
N GLY A 40 -17.42 -12.26 -16.09
CA GLY A 40 -17.07 -13.57 -15.53
C GLY A 40 -16.10 -13.55 -14.35
N VAL A 41 -15.82 -12.38 -13.75
CA VAL A 41 -14.85 -12.20 -12.64
C VAL A 41 -15.38 -12.74 -11.30
N ARG A 42 -15.78 -14.01 -11.27
CA ARG A 42 -15.90 -14.77 -10.02
C ARG A 42 -15.04 -16.03 -9.97
N ASP A 43 -14.59 -16.56 -11.10
CA ASP A 43 -13.77 -17.77 -11.10
C ASP A 43 -12.48 -17.57 -11.91
N ALA A 44 -11.38 -18.08 -11.37
CA ALA A 44 -10.00 -17.75 -11.72
C ALA A 44 -9.48 -18.36 -13.04
N SER A 45 -8.43 -17.72 -13.60
CA SER A 45 -7.55 -18.15 -14.71
C SER A 45 -8.20 -18.05 -16.11
N SER A 46 -7.59 -17.42 -17.12
CA SER A 46 -6.22 -17.62 -17.61
C SER A 46 -5.83 -16.53 -18.62
N SER A 47 -4.57 -16.06 -18.54
CA SER A 47 -3.85 -15.23 -19.52
C SER A 47 -4.03 -13.71 -19.45
N PRO A 48 -2.94 -12.93 -19.27
CA PRO A 48 -2.96 -11.48 -19.42
C PRO A 48 -3.47 -11.09 -20.81
N PRO A 49 -4.20 -9.97 -20.95
CA PRO A 49 -4.69 -9.46 -22.25
C PRO A 49 -3.61 -9.32 -23.33
N GLN A 50 -2.35 -9.22 -22.91
CA GLN A 50 -1.15 -9.18 -23.76
C GLN A 50 -0.96 -10.47 -24.56
N GLU A 51 -1.44 -11.62 -24.07
CA GLU A 51 -1.33 -12.91 -24.76
C GLU A 51 -2.20 -12.98 -26.02
N LEU A 52 -3.20 -12.12 -26.14
CA LEU A 52 -4.04 -11.94 -27.32
C LEU A 52 -3.29 -11.24 -28.48
N PHE A 53 -2.12 -10.63 -28.20
CA PHE A 53 -1.26 -10.04 -29.23
C PHE A 53 -0.26 -11.07 -29.77
N PRO A 54 0.20 -10.92 -31.02
CA PRO A 54 1.32 -11.68 -31.56
C PRO A 54 2.57 -11.55 -30.66
N ALA A 55 3.40 -12.60 -30.56
CA ALA A 55 4.52 -12.67 -29.61
C ALA A 55 5.48 -11.45 -29.66
N ASN A 56 5.65 -10.86 -30.84
CA ASN A 56 6.48 -9.67 -31.08
C ASN A 56 5.83 -8.33 -30.65
N LYS A 57 4.60 -8.35 -30.13
CA LYS A 57 3.80 -7.17 -29.74
C LYS A 57 3.22 -7.26 -28.32
N ARG A 58 3.63 -8.26 -27.53
CA ARG A 58 3.11 -8.49 -26.17
C ARG A 58 3.71 -7.58 -25.09
N SER A 59 4.55 -6.61 -25.45
CA SER A 59 5.12 -5.69 -24.46
C SER A 59 4.05 -4.76 -23.88
N CYS A 60 4.18 -4.44 -22.60
CA CYS A 60 3.23 -3.56 -21.91
C CYS A 60 3.19 -2.16 -22.51
N GLU A 61 4.32 -1.67 -23.01
CA GLU A 61 4.41 -0.39 -23.71
C GLU A 61 3.63 -0.42 -25.02
N HIS A 62 3.72 -1.52 -25.78
CA HIS A 62 2.95 -1.66 -27.01
C HIS A 62 1.46 -1.77 -26.73
N PHE A 63 1.07 -2.59 -25.75
CA PHE A 63 -0.31 -2.73 -25.31
C PHE A 63 -0.89 -1.39 -24.82
N SER A 64 -0.17 -0.70 -23.94
CA SER A 64 -0.61 0.58 -23.38
C SER A 64 -0.76 1.64 -24.46
N LYS A 65 0.22 1.75 -25.37
CA LYS A 65 0.15 2.68 -26.49
C LYS A 65 -0.99 2.35 -27.44
N TYR A 66 -1.13 1.08 -27.82
CA TYR A 66 -2.16 0.62 -28.75
C TYR A 66 -3.59 0.90 -28.24
N PHE A 67 -3.88 0.56 -26.98
CA PHE A 67 -5.20 0.82 -26.40
C PHE A 67 -5.42 2.29 -26.06
N THR A 68 -4.39 3.05 -25.69
CA THR A 68 -4.52 4.50 -25.45
C THR A 68 -4.80 5.25 -26.76
N ASP A 69 -4.06 4.94 -27.83
CA ASP A 69 -4.25 5.54 -29.16
C ASP A 69 -5.62 5.16 -29.77
N ALA A 70 -6.17 4.00 -29.38
CA ALA A 70 -7.51 3.53 -29.74
C ALA A 70 -8.65 4.08 -28.83
N GLY A 71 -8.35 5.02 -27.91
CA GLY A 71 -9.35 5.62 -27.00
C GLY A 71 -9.77 4.73 -25.82
N LEU A 72 -9.16 3.55 -25.66
CA LEU A 72 -9.44 2.55 -24.63
C LEU A 72 -8.44 2.63 -23.47
N LYS A 73 -8.20 3.85 -22.97
CA LYS A 73 -7.24 4.10 -21.89
C LYS A 73 -7.53 3.28 -20.62
N GLU A 74 -8.80 3.04 -20.30
CA GLU A 74 -9.22 2.24 -19.14
C GLU A 74 -8.72 0.80 -19.19
N LEU A 75 -8.67 0.18 -20.39
CA LEU A 75 -8.13 -1.17 -20.56
C LEU A 75 -6.60 -1.19 -20.43
N SER A 76 -5.92 -0.16 -20.94
CA SER A 76 -4.48 0.04 -20.73
C SER A 76 -4.17 0.23 -19.24
N ASP A 77 -4.95 1.05 -18.54
CA ASP A 77 -4.81 1.31 -17.10
C ASP A 77 -5.10 0.06 -16.28
N PHE A 78 -6.14 -0.71 -16.64
CA PHE A 78 -6.47 -1.99 -16.02
C PHE A 78 -5.36 -3.02 -16.20
N ALA A 79 -4.85 -3.21 -17.41
CA ALA A 79 -3.78 -4.18 -17.68
C ALA A 79 -2.48 -3.82 -16.93
N ARG A 80 -2.11 -2.53 -16.91
CA ARG A 80 -0.97 -2.02 -16.15
C ARG A 80 -1.16 -2.20 -14.65
N ASN A 81 -2.37 -1.95 -14.13
CA ASN A 81 -2.71 -2.19 -12.73
C ASN A 81 -2.63 -3.69 -12.40
N GLN A 82 -3.15 -4.56 -13.26
CA GLN A 82 -3.13 -6.01 -13.06
C GLN A 82 -1.70 -6.57 -13.03
N GLN A 83 -0.83 -6.10 -13.93
CA GLN A 83 0.58 -6.47 -13.91
C GLN A 83 1.28 -5.96 -12.64
N SER A 84 1.00 -4.72 -12.22
CA SER A 84 1.52 -4.15 -10.98
C SER A 84 1.10 -4.98 -9.76
N ILE A 85 -0.16 -5.43 -9.71
CA ILE A 85 -0.68 -6.32 -8.67
C ILE A 85 0.07 -7.66 -8.68
N GLY A 86 0.27 -8.26 -9.85
CA GLY A 86 1.02 -9.51 -9.99
C GLY A 86 2.46 -9.38 -9.49
N ALA A 87 3.17 -8.35 -9.93
CA ALA A 87 4.55 -8.09 -9.53
C ALA A 87 4.67 -7.86 -8.01
N ARG A 88 3.73 -7.12 -7.40
CA ARG A 88 3.71 -6.90 -5.94
C ARG A 88 3.46 -8.19 -5.16
N LYS A 89 2.57 -9.06 -5.66
CA LYS A 89 2.32 -10.37 -5.03
C LYS A 89 3.53 -11.28 -5.10
N GLU A 90 4.22 -11.31 -6.24
CA GLU A 90 5.44 -12.11 -6.39
C GLU A 90 6.55 -11.58 -5.48
N LEU A 91 6.74 -10.26 -5.43
CA LEU A 91 7.69 -9.64 -4.50
C LEU A 91 7.36 -9.97 -3.05
N GLN A 92 6.09 -9.90 -2.66
CA GLN A 92 5.66 -10.26 -1.31
C GLN A 92 6.00 -11.72 -0.99
N LYS A 93 5.74 -12.63 -1.93
CA LYS A 93 6.01 -14.06 -1.76
C LYS A 93 7.51 -14.33 -1.59
N GLU A 94 8.36 -13.77 -2.45
CA GLU A 94 9.81 -13.94 -2.32
C GLU A 94 10.34 -13.36 -1.00
N LEU A 95 9.85 -12.19 -0.58
CA LEU A 95 10.21 -11.63 0.73
C LEU A 95 9.83 -12.55 1.88
N GLN A 96 8.66 -13.19 1.83
CA GLN A 96 8.24 -14.16 2.84
C GLN A 96 9.16 -15.40 2.82
N GLU A 97 9.56 -15.87 1.65
CA GLU A 97 10.48 -17.01 1.52
C GLU A 97 11.87 -16.66 2.07
N MET A 98 12.44 -15.50 1.73
CA MET A 98 13.72 -15.02 2.27
C MET A 98 13.70 -14.92 3.81
N VAL A 99 12.62 -14.35 4.35
CA VAL A 99 12.42 -14.23 5.81
C VAL A 99 12.28 -15.61 6.46
N SER A 100 11.58 -16.54 5.82
CA SER A 100 11.36 -17.90 6.34
C SER A 100 12.62 -18.77 6.27
N ARG A 101 13.48 -18.58 5.26
CA ARG A 101 14.82 -19.19 5.17
C ARG A 101 15.78 -18.64 6.21
N GLY A 102 15.49 -17.46 6.76
CA GLY A 102 16.37 -16.76 7.69
C GLY A 102 17.53 -16.07 7.00
N ASP A 103 17.33 -15.62 5.75
CA ASP A 103 18.35 -14.94 4.97
C ASP A 103 18.85 -13.68 5.71
N PRO A 104 20.14 -13.32 5.61
CA PRO A 104 20.66 -12.13 6.27
C PRO A 104 19.92 -10.86 5.84
N GLN A 105 19.56 -9.99 6.79
CA GLN A 105 18.80 -8.77 6.48
C GLN A 105 19.46 -7.87 5.44
N LYS A 106 20.80 -7.85 5.39
CA LYS A 106 21.54 -7.10 4.38
C LYS A 106 21.23 -7.58 2.95
N GLU A 107 21.06 -8.89 2.78
CA GLU A 107 20.70 -9.51 1.50
C GLU A 107 19.25 -9.22 1.14
N ILE A 108 18.33 -9.33 2.11
CA ILE A 108 16.92 -8.95 1.95
C ILE A 108 16.82 -7.49 1.52
N ILE A 109 17.52 -6.57 2.20
CA ILE A 109 17.54 -5.14 1.84
C ILE A 109 18.08 -4.93 0.42
N ALA A 110 19.17 -5.60 0.05
CA ALA A 110 19.77 -5.46 -1.28
C ALA A 110 18.79 -5.91 -2.38
N PHE A 111 18.20 -7.11 -2.24
CA PHE A 111 17.18 -7.64 -3.13
C PHE A 111 15.98 -6.69 -3.24
N THR A 112 15.46 -6.23 -2.09
CA THR A 112 14.27 -5.38 -2.06
C THR A 112 14.53 -4.02 -2.72
N LYS A 113 15.74 -3.46 -2.60
CA LYS A 113 16.15 -2.23 -3.32
C LYS A 113 16.26 -2.42 -4.83
N GLU A 114 16.70 -3.59 -5.27
CA GLU A 114 16.78 -3.93 -6.69
C GLU A 114 15.37 -4.06 -7.29
N GLU A 115 14.49 -4.81 -6.63
CA GLU A 115 13.10 -4.98 -7.08
C GLU A 115 12.31 -3.66 -7.03
N MET A 116 12.58 -2.79 -6.03
CA MET A 116 12.01 -1.43 -6.00
C MET A 116 12.32 -0.64 -7.27
N LYS A 117 13.58 -0.69 -7.74
CA LYS A 117 14.03 0.03 -8.94
C LYS A 117 13.45 -0.60 -10.20
N LYS A 118 13.49 -1.93 -10.30
CA LYS A 118 13.01 -2.69 -11.46
C LYS A 118 11.50 -2.53 -11.68
N ALA A 119 10.72 -2.52 -10.60
CA ALA A 119 9.28 -2.36 -10.64
C ALA A 119 8.82 -0.89 -10.51
N SER A 120 9.75 0.07 -10.41
CA SER A 120 9.49 1.49 -10.19
C SER A 120 8.49 1.74 -9.05
N LEU A 121 8.64 0.99 -7.95
CA LEU A 121 7.75 1.07 -6.80
C LEU A 121 8.10 2.28 -5.94
N SER A 122 7.08 2.98 -5.46
CA SER A 122 7.28 4.00 -4.44
C SER A 122 7.64 3.35 -3.10
N GLU A 123 8.35 4.09 -2.27
CA GLU A 123 8.76 3.61 -0.94
C GLU A 123 7.54 3.30 -0.06
N GLN A 124 6.45 4.06 -0.19
CA GLN A 124 5.18 3.83 0.52
C GLN A 124 4.52 2.49 0.12
N ALA A 125 4.54 2.15 -1.17
CA ALA A 125 4.01 0.88 -1.64
C ALA A 125 4.90 -0.27 -1.14
N LEU A 126 6.22 -0.09 -1.19
CA LEU A 126 7.19 -1.09 -0.80
C LEU A 126 7.18 -1.39 0.70
N ILE A 127 7.15 -0.35 1.56
CA ILE A 127 7.08 -0.55 3.01
C ILE A 127 5.79 -1.26 3.41
N SER A 128 4.69 -1.01 2.69
CA SER A 128 3.43 -1.74 2.88
C SER A 128 3.59 -3.24 2.57
N ILE A 129 4.30 -3.58 1.49
CA ILE A 129 4.59 -4.98 1.11
C ILE A 129 5.52 -5.64 2.12
N ILE A 130 6.58 -4.96 2.55
CA ILE A 130 7.52 -5.45 3.58
C ILE A 130 6.78 -5.74 4.88
N TRP A 131 5.96 -4.79 5.36
CA TRP A 131 5.15 -4.99 6.56
C TRP A 131 4.25 -6.21 6.45
N THR A 132 3.46 -6.32 5.37
CA THR A 132 2.58 -7.48 5.15
C THR A 132 3.38 -8.79 5.10
N SER A 133 4.55 -8.80 4.46
CA SER A 133 5.43 -9.98 4.39
C SER A 133 5.91 -10.39 5.78
N LEU A 134 6.45 -9.45 6.57
CA LEU A 134 6.96 -9.72 7.90
C LEU A 134 5.86 -10.22 8.85
N MET A 135 4.67 -9.63 8.80
CA MET A 135 3.58 -9.98 9.72
C MET A 135 2.86 -11.28 9.36
N SER A 136 3.04 -11.79 8.13
CA SER A 136 2.46 -13.06 7.67
C SER A 136 3.40 -14.27 7.83
N CYS A 137 4.69 -14.04 8.09
CA CYS A 137 5.67 -15.12 8.32
C CYS A 137 5.61 -15.73 9.73
N VAL A 138 4.74 -15.21 10.60
CA VAL A 138 4.71 -15.58 12.02
C VAL A 138 3.35 -16.15 12.38
N GLU A 139 3.35 -17.31 13.03
CA GLU A 139 2.17 -17.79 13.74
C GLU A 139 2.05 -17.06 15.08
N TRP A 140 1.03 -16.22 15.18
CA TRP A 140 0.84 -15.33 16.33
C TRP A 140 0.13 -16.02 17.48
N ASN A 141 0.60 -15.75 18.69
CA ASN A 141 -0.09 -16.15 19.90
C ASN A 141 -1.51 -15.54 19.97
N LYS A 142 -2.46 -16.24 20.61
CA LYS A 142 -3.83 -15.74 20.83
C LYS A 142 -4.01 -15.03 22.17
N LYS A 143 -3.04 -15.15 23.08
CA LYS A 143 -3.04 -14.40 24.35
C LYS A 143 -2.42 -13.03 24.12
N GLU A 144 -3.16 -12.00 24.52
CA GLU A 144 -2.83 -10.59 24.25
C GLU A 144 -1.42 -10.17 24.72
N GLU A 145 -1.03 -10.56 25.94
CA GLU A 145 0.29 -10.22 26.47
C GLU A 145 1.42 -10.95 25.71
N LEU A 146 1.24 -12.24 25.44
CA LEU A 146 2.23 -13.06 24.75
C LEU A 146 2.40 -12.64 23.28
N VAL A 147 1.31 -12.31 22.59
CA VAL A 147 1.39 -11.86 21.20
C VAL A 147 2.07 -10.50 21.11
N THR A 148 1.85 -9.63 22.09
CA THR A 148 2.52 -8.33 22.17
C THR A 148 4.04 -8.52 22.30
N GLU A 149 4.50 -9.33 23.25
CA GLU A 149 5.93 -9.61 23.43
C GLU A 149 6.55 -10.27 22.20
N GLN A 150 5.84 -11.23 21.59
CA GLN A 150 6.26 -11.90 20.35
C GLN A 150 6.41 -10.88 19.21
N ALA A 151 5.44 -9.99 19.03
CA ALA A 151 5.46 -8.95 17.99
C ALA A 151 6.61 -7.97 18.18
N ILE A 152 6.84 -7.52 19.42
CA ILE A 152 7.97 -6.63 19.74
C ILE A 152 9.30 -7.31 19.44
N LYS A 153 9.47 -8.58 19.82
CA LYS A 153 10.71 -9.32 19.52
C LYS A 153 10.93 -9.45 18.02
N HIS A 154 9.89 -9.82 17.27
CA HIS A 154 9.94 -9.98 15.81
C HIS A 154 10.26 -8.67 15.10
N LEU A 155 9.51 -7.60 15.39
CA LEU A 155 9.70 -6.30 14.75
C LEU A 155 11.04 -5.65 15.14
N LYS A 156 11.52 -5.89 16.36
CA LYS A 156 12.85 -5.43 16.79
C LYS A 156 13.95 -6.08 15.95
N GLN A 157 13.82 -7.39 15.70
CA GLN A 157 14.75 -8.10 14.82
C GLN A 157 14.76 -7.44 13.44
N TYR A 158 13.61 -7.18 12.83
CA TYR A 158 13.51 -6.63 11.46
C TYR A 158 13.51 -5.10 11.37
N SER A 159 13.82 -4.38 12.46
CA SER A 159 13.87 -2.91 12.46
C SER A 159 14.89 -2.34 11.45
N PRO A 160 16.11 -2.91 11.24
CA PRO A 160 17.02 -2.42 10.21
C PRO A 160 16.47 -2.54 8.79
N LEU A 161 15.69 -3.59 8.51
CA LEU A 161 14.99 -3.75 7.23
C LEU A 161 13.92 -2.68 7.06
N LEU A 162 13.07 -2.45 8.06
CA LEU A 162 12.04 -1.40 8.00
C LEU A 162 12.67 -0.01 7.82
N LYS A 163 13.71 0.31 8.60
CA LYS A 163 14.46 1.58 8.53
C LYS A 163 15.01 1.87 7.14
N ALA A 164 15.44 0.83 6.41
CA ALA A 164 15.98 0.98 5.06
C ALA A 164 14.94 1.44 4.01
N PHE A 165 13.65 1.40 4.36
CA PHE A 165 12.51 1.75 3.49
C PHE A 165 11.52 2.70 4.19
N THR A 166 12.00 3.44 5.20
CA THR A 166 11.29 4.54 5.86
C THR A 166 12.18 5.79 5.90
N SER A 167 12.78 6.13 4.77
CA SER A 167 13.65 7.29 4.60
C SER A 167 12.89 8.60 4.29
N GLN A 168 11.59 8.49 4.02
CA GLN A 168 10.70 9.62 3.74
C GLN A 168 9.55 9.65 4.76
N GLY A 169 9.11 10.84 5.15
CA GLY A 169 7.96 10.99 6.06
C GLY A 169 6.68 10.35 5.53
N LEU A 170 6.47 10.30 4.21
CA LEU A 170 5.33 9.59 3.60
C LEU A 170 5.43 8.07 3.75
N SER A 171 6.63 7.48 3.68
CA SER A 171 6.81 6.03 3.91
C SER A 171 6.63 5.66 5.37
N GLU A 172 7.12 6.49 6.29
CA GLU A 172 6.90 6.33 7.73
C GLU A 172 5.41 6.39 8.08
N LEU A 173 4.71 7.38 7.53
CA LEU A 173 3.27 7.53 7.73
C LEU A 173 2.49 6.35 7.13
N SER A 174 2.90 5.87 5.95
CA SER A 174 2.32 4.67 5.34
C SER A 174 2.49 3.43 6.23
N LEU A 175 3.66 3.29 6.87
CA LEU A 175 3.92 2.21 7.82
C LEU A 175 3.03 2.35 9.07
N LEU A 176 2.93 3.54 9.67
CA LEU A 176 2.07 3.81 10.82
C LEU A 176 0.60 3.46 10.55
N VAL A 177 0.08 3.87 9.40
CA VAL A 177 -1.28 3.54 8.95
C VAL A 177 -1.46 2.02 8.79
N LYS A 178 -0.45 1.32 8.26
CA LYS A 178 -0.47 -0.15 8.13
C LYS A 178 -0.43 -0.87 9.47
N ILE A 179 0.33 -0.35 10.45
CA ILE A 179 0.34 -0.87 11.82
C ILE A 179 -1.04 -0.68 12.47
N GLN A 180 -1.65 0.49 12.30
CA GLN A 180 -2.99 0.80 12.83
C GLN A 180 -4.03 -0.16 12.24
N GLU A 181 -4.05 -0.32 10.92
CA GLU A 181 -4.93 -1.24 10.22
C GLU A 181 -4.77 -2.67 10.74
N TYR A 182 -3.53 -3.14 10.84
CA TYR A 182 -3.23 -4.49 11.31
C TYR A 182 -3.69 -4.72 12.76
N CYS A 183 -3.39 -3.78 13.67
CA CYS A 183 -3.78 -3.91 15.07
C CYS A 183 -5.29 -3.83 15.29
N TYR A 184 -6.02 -3.15 14.39
CA TYR A 184 -7.48 -3.10 14.42
C TYR A 184 -8.11 -4.38 13.88
N ASP A 185 -7.63 -4.85 12.72
CA ASP A 185 -8.19 -6.02 12.04
C ASP A 185 -7.86 -7.32 12.81
N ASN A 186 -6.84 -7.30 13.69
CA ASN A 186 -6.48 -8.42 14.57
C ASN A 186 -6.72 -8.08 16.05
N ILE A 187 -7.79 -8.64 16.63
CA ILE A 187 -8.23 -8.31 17.99
C ILE A 187 -7.13 -8.51 19.05
N HIS A 188 -6.24 -9.48 18.85
CA HIS A 188 -5.18 -9.81 19.81
C HIS A 188 -4.09 -8.73 19.85
N PHE A 189 -4.00 -7.89 18.82
CA PHE A 189 -3.03 -6.79 18.70
C PHE A 189 -3.59 -5.43 19.14
N MET A 190 -4.86 -5.36 19.55
CA MET A 190 -5.49 -4.09 19.94
C MET A 190 -4.72 -3.32 21.01
N LYS A 191 -4.05 -4.01 21.95
CA LYS A 191 -3.20 -3.38 23.00
C LYS A 191 -1.71 -3.37 22.67
N ALA A 192 -1.30 -3.92 21.52
CA ALA A 192 0.09 -3.95 21.08
C ALA A 192 0.49 -2.67 20.34
N PHE A 193 -0.47 -1.93 19.78
CA PHE A 193 -0.24 -0.78 18.90
C PHE A 193 0.77 0.22 19.47
N GLN A 194 0.52 0.77 20.66
CA GLN A 194 1.43 1.74 21.28
C GLN A 194 2.85 1.19 21.44
N LYS A 195 2.98 -0.05 21.93
CA LYS A 195 4.28 -0.68 22.14
C LYS A 195 5.04 -0.87 20.83
N ILE A 196 4.35 -1.21 19.75
CA ILE A 196 4.94 -1.34 18.42
C ILE A 196 5.44 0.03 17.93
N VAL A 197 4.63 1.08 18.04
CA VAL A 197 5.03 2.43 17.61
C VAL A 197 6.23 2.93 18.42
N VAL A 198 6.21 2.77 19.75
CA VAL A 198 7.33 3.15 20.62
C VAL A 198 8.60 2.38 20.29
N LEU A 199 8.50 1.08 19.97
CA LEU A 199 9.65 0.29 19.53
C LEU A 199 10.25 0.85 18.24
N LEU A 200 9.40 1.15 17.25
CA LEU A 200 9.85 1.61 15.94
C LEU A 200 10.39 3.05 16.00
N TYR A 201 9.85 3.91 16.86
CA TYR A 201 10.43 5.20 17.19
C TYR A 201 11.85 5.05 17.77
N LYS A 202 12.00 4.22 18.81
CA LYS A 202 13.31 3.96 19.44
C LYS A 202 14.35 3.29 18.52
N ALA A 203 13.90 2.72 17.42
CA ALA A 203 14.75 2.10 16.41
C ALA A 203 15.05 3.02 15.21
N ASP A 204 14.64 4.30 15.29
CA ASP A 204 14.66 5.31 14.22
C ASP A 204 13.99 4.83 12.92
N VAL A 205 12.96 4.00 13.03
CA VAL A 205 12.12 3.59 11.89
C VAL A 205 11.02 4.64 11.67
N LEU A 206 10.55 5.27 12.75
CA LEU A 206 9.52 6.30 12.72
C LEU A 206 10.06 7.56 13.40
N SER A 207 9.95 8.68 12.72
CA SER A 207 10.25 10.01 13.26
C SER A 207 9.13 10.52 14.17
N GLU A 208 9.47 11.52 14.96
CA GLU A 208 8.49 12.25 15.77
C GLU A 208 7.44 12.92 14.88
N GLU A 209 7.86 13.56 13.81
CA GLU A 209 7.02 14.29 12.86
C GLU A 209 5.98 13.36 12.22
N ALA A 210 6.37 12.13 11.85
CA ALA A 210 5.45 11.14 11.29
C ALA A 210 4.40 10.69 12.32
N ILE A 211 4.82 10.47 13.58
CA ILE A 211 3.92 10.07 14.68
C ILE A 211 2.94 11.20 15.00
N MET A 212 3.44 12.43 15.07
CA MET A 212 2.66 13.64 15.33
C MET A 212 1.62 13.87 14.22
N LYS A 213 2.02 13.74 12.95
CA LYS A 213 1.12 13.87 11.80
C LYS A 213 0.06 12.78 11.75
N TRP A 214 0.42 11.54 12.06
CA TRP A 214 -0.56 10.45 12.20
C TRP A 214 -1.57 10.75 13.31
N TYR A 215 -1.09 11.19 14.47
CA TYR A 215 -1.95 11.48 15.62
C TYR A 215 -2.95 12.61 15.36
N SER A 216 -2.53 13.68 14.68
CA SER A 216 -3.37 14.84 14.41
C SER A 216 -4.39 14.62 13.28
N GLU A 217 -3.95 14.11 12.12
CA GLU A 217 -4.77 14.16 10.91
C GLU A 217 -4.73 12.91 10.03
N ALA A 218 -3.65 12.14 10.05
CA ALA A 218 -3.43 11.08 9.07
C ALA A 218 -3.75 9.66 9.57
N HIS A 219 -4.40 9.53 10.72
CA HIS A 219 -4.91 8.25 11.24
C HIS A 219 -6.16 7.78 10.50
N LEU A 220 -6.35 6.45 10.44
CA LEU A 220 -7.57 5.87 9.90
C LEU A 220 -8.74 6.02 10.88
N ALA A 221 -9.97 5.97 10.36
CA ALA A 221 -11.17 5.85 11.19
C ALA A 221 -11.21 4.53 11.99
N LYS A 222 -10.60 3.46 11.45
CA LYS A 222 -10.48 2.14 12.08
C LYS A 222 -9.74 2.25 13.42
N GLY A 223 -10.44 2.02 14.53
CA GLY A 223 -9.84 2.05 15.86
C GLY A 223 -9.38 3.44 16.33
N LYS A 224 -9.79 4.53 15.66
CA LYS A 224 -9.34 5.91 15.93
C LYS A 224 -9.36 6.26 17.42
N SER A 225 -10.52 6.17 18.06
CA SER A 225 -10.66 6.58 19.47
C SER A 225 -9.75 5.78 20.39
N VAL A 226 -9.63 4.48 20.14
CA VAL A 226 -8.83 3.56 20.96
C VAL A 226 -7.33 3.83 20.80
N PHE A 227 -6.85 4.00 19.57
CA PHE A 227 -5.42 4.18 19.33
C PHE A 227 -4.93 5.59 19.66
N LEU A 228 -5.76 6.63 19.44
CA LEU A 228 -5.41 7.97 19.90
C LEU A 228 -5.32 8.00 21.44
N GLU A 229 -6.25 7.37 22.15
CA GLU A 229 -6.18 7.30 23.62
C GLU A 229 -4.92 6.54 24.08
N GLN A 230 -4.58 5.41 23.46
CA GLN A 230 -3.36 4.67 23.77
C GLN A 230 -2.07 5.49 23.54
N MET A 231 -2.07 6.34 22.51
CA MET A 231 -0.88 7.12 22.13
C MET A 231 -0.75 8.43 22.89
N LYS A 232 -1.82 8.92 23.53
CA LYS A 232 -1.89 10.25 24.16
C LYS A 232 -0.68 10.56 25.04
N LYS A 233 -0.37 9.71 26.03
CA LYS A 233 0.77 9.93 26.94
C LYS A 233 2.12 9.96 26.22
N PHE A 234 2.27 9.15 25.17
CA PHE A 234 3.53 9.11 24.42
C PHE A 234 3.69 10.35 23.53
N VAL A 235 2.60 10.82 22.92
CA VAL A 235 2.58 12.06 22.15
C VAL A 235 2.79 13.29 23.04
N GLU A 236 2.20 13.33 24.24
CA GLU A 236 2.49 14.37 25.23
C GLU A 236 3.96 14.36 25.65
N TRP A 237 4.56 13.18 25.82
CA TRP A 237 5.98 13.05 26.12
C TRP A 237 6.89 13.56 24.98
N LEU A 238 6.56 13.23 23.72
CA LEU A 238 7.31 13.70 22.55
C LEU A 238 7.37 15.24 22.49
N LYS A 239 6.21 15.90 22.61
CA LYS A 239 6.11 17.36 22.66
C LYS A 239 6.95 18.00 23.75
N ASN A 240 6.90 17.46 24.96
CA ASN A 240 7.64 18.03 26.09
C ASN A 240 9.16 17.84 25.93
N ALA A 241 9.60 16.75 25.29
CA ALA A 241 11.02 16.52 25.04
C ALA A 241 11.59 17.54 24.04
N GLU A 242 10.79 17.99 23.07
CA GLU A 242 11.15 19.07 22.14
C GLU A 242 11.29 20.42 22.88
N GLU A 243 10.31 20.78 23.71
CA GLU A 243 10.29 22.06 24.46
C GLU A 243 11.46 22.21 25.47
N GLU A 244 11.92 21.13 26.10
CA GLU A 244 13.09 21.14 27.00
C GLU A 244 14.41 21.31 26.24
N SER A 245 14.48 20.84 24.99
CA SER A 245 15.71 20.96 24.17
C SER A 245 15.88 22.34 23.53
N GLU A 246 14.79 23.03 23.23
CA GLU A 246 14.81 24.38 22.63
C GLU A 246 15.08 25.48 23.68
N SER A 247 14.70 25.25 24.94
CA SER A 247 14.93 26.20 26.05
C SER A 247 16.36 26.21 26.62
N ASP A 248 17.16 25.17 26.36
CA ASP A 248 18.58 25.12 26.74
C ASP A 248 19.51 25.81 25.72
N GLU A 249 19.02 26.19 24.54
CA GLU A 249 19.80 26.94 23.52
C GLU A 249 19.67 28.47 23.65
N GLU A 250 18.70 28.98 24.41
CA GLU A 250 18.48 30.44 24.59
C GLU A 250 19.20 31.04 25.83
N GLU A 251 19.85 30.24 26.68
CA GLU A 251 20.60 30.70 27.87
C GLU A 251 22.14 30.71 27.67
N ALA A 252 22.58 30.63 26.40
CA ALA A 252 23.99 30.69 26.01
C ALA A 252 24.28 31.85 25.05
N ASP A 253 23.95 33.09 25.45
CA ASP A 253 24.54 34.33 24.91
C ASP A 253 24.84 35.34 26.04
#